data_AF-A0A7C5CJF0-F1
#
_entry.id   AF-A0A7C5CJF0-F1
#
_cell.length_a   1.000
_cell.length_b   1.000
_cell.length_c   1.000
_cell.angle_alpha   90.00
_cell.angle_beta   90.00
_cell.angle_gamma   90.00
#
_symmetry.space_group_name_H-M   'P 1'
#
loop_
_entity.id
_entity.type
_entity.pdbx_description
1 polymer ?
#
loop_
_entity_poly.entity_id
_entity_poly.type
_entity_poly.pdbx_seq_one_letter_code
_entity_poly.pdbx_strand_id
1 'polypeptide(L)'
;MARLSSAIPVAALVFIIYILFTGSATLYDIITGVIVSVACGVLFGEFVVRSPSKCFDPRRWFWTIAYFLKYMTVIEARAHLDVIKRILTMDIRPGIVKVPIDVKNDYSRILVAHSITNTPGTVTVDMDDNYIYVNWINVVTEKPKEARKRISEEFEKFAEKIFE
;
A
#
# COMPACT_ATOMS: atom_id res chain seq x y z
N MET A 1 -27.90 5.02 7.22
CA MET A 1 -26.93 5.02 8.35
C MET A 1 -25.50 4.73 7.91
N ALA A 2 -25.24 3.77 7.00
CA ALA A 2 -23.87 3.45 6.54
C ALA A 2 -23.08 4.63 5.93
N ARG A 3 -23.76 5.53 5.21
CA ARG A 3 -23.15 6.73 4.57
C ARG A 3 -22.46 7.69 5.54
N LEU A 4 -23.01 7.86 6.74
CA LEU A 4 -22.46 8.83 7.70
C LEU A 4 -21.30 8.22 8.50
N SER A 5 -21.34 6.91 8.75
CA SER A 5 -20.25 6.23 9.45
C SER A 5 -18.96 6.15 8.65
N SER A 6 -19.05 6.02 7.31
CA SER A 6 -17.89 6.01 6.42
C SER A 6 -17.28 7.40 6.18
N ALA A 7 -18.05 8.47 6.42
CA ALA A 7 -17.59 9.84 6.32
C ALA A 7 -16.58 10.21 7.41
N ILE A 8 -16.71 9.63 8.61
CA ILE A 8 -15.89 10.01 9.78
C ILE A 8 -14.40 9.70 9.58
N PRO A 9 -13.98 8.47 9.18
CA PRO A 9 -12.57 8.18 8.93
C PRO A 9 -11.96 9.06 7.84
N VAL A 10 -12.71 9.32 6.76
CA VAL A 10 -12.25 10.17 5.66
C VAL A 10 -12.10 11.61 6.11
N ALA A 11 -13.09 12.16 6.82
CA ALA A 11 -12.99 13.51 7.37
C ALA A 11 -11.82 13.64 8.34
N ALA A 12 -11.62 12.68 9.25
CA ALA A 12 -10.48 12.70 10.16
C ALA A 12 -9.14 12.71 9.42
N LEU A 13 -8.99 11.84 8.41
CA LEU A 13 -7.77 11.78 7.59
C LEU A 13 -7.54 13.08 6.81
N VAL A 14 -8.57 13.61 6.15
CA VAL A 14 -8.48 14.86 5.38
C VAL A 14 -8.15 16.04 6.30
N PHE A 15 -8.73 16.10 7.50
CA PHE A 15 -8.42 17.15 8.47
C PHE A 15 -6.95 17.09 8.91
N ILE A 16 -6.44 15.90 9.24
CA ILE A 16 -5.02 15.72 9.60
C ILE A 16 -4.12 16.17 8.45
N ILE A 17 -4.40 15.73 7.22
CA ILE A 17 -3.62 16.12 6.04
C ILE A 17 -3.70 17.63 5.81
N TYR A 18 -4.89 18.24 5.96
CA TYR A 18 -5.08 19.68 5.80
C TYR A 18 -4.19 20.48 6.76
N ILE A 19 -4.24 20.17 8.06
CA ILE A 19 -3.42 20.87 9.06
C ILE A 19 -1.93 20.65 8.84
N LEU A 20 -1.53 19.42 8.48
CA LEU A 20 -0.13 19.13 8.15
C LEU A 20 0.36 19.92 6.94
N PHE A 21 -0.48 20.07 5.91
CA PHE A 21 -0.13 20.79 4.69
C PHE A 21 -0.11 22.31 4.89
N THR A 22 -1.07 22.84 5.66
CA THR A 22 -1.14 24.26 6.01
C THR A 22 0.00 24.65 6.96
N GLY A 23 0.50 23.73 7.78
CA GLY A 23 1.61 23.97 8.72
C GLY A 23 1.27 25.00 9.81
N SER A 24 -0.01 25.30 10.00
CA SER A 24 -0.53 26.30 10.92
C SER A 24 -1.82 25.79 11.56
N ALA A 25 -2.06 26.19 12.80
CA ALA A 25 -3.22 25.81 13.61
C ALA A 25 -3.94 27.05 14.16
N THR A 26 -4.04 28.12 13.37
CA THR A 26 -4.87 29.26 13.75
C THR A 26 -6.35 28.87 13.77
N LEU A 27 -7.19 29.67 14.44
CA LEU A 27 -8.63 29.42 14.46
C LEU A 27 -9.24 29.38 13.05
N TYR A 28 -8.74 30.22 12.13
CA TYR A 28 -9.15 30.22 10.73
C TYR A 28 -8.81 28.89 10.03
N ASP A 29 -7.59 28.37 10.23
CA ASP A 29 -7.14 27.12 9.62
C ASP A 29 -7.92 25.92 10.14
N ILE A 30 -8.22 25.90 11.44
CA ILE A 30 -9.01 24.83 12.06
C ILE A 30 -10.44 24.84 11.50
N ILE A 31 -11.09 26.01 11.45
CA ILE A 31 -12.47 26.12 10.95
C ILE A 31 -12.54 25.71 9.47
N THR A 32 -11.65 26.24 8.65
CA THR A 32 -11.60 25.90 7.21
C THR A 32 -11.29 24.42 7.00
N GLY A 33 -10.35 23.86 7.76
CA GLY A 33 -10.02 22.44 7.73
C GLY A 33 -11.21 21.55 8.13
N VAL A 34 -11.98 21.90 9.16
CA VAL A 34 -13.19 21.17 9.55
C VAL A 34 -14.24 21.21 8.45
N ILE A 35 -14.49 22.38 7.85
CA ILE A 35 -15.47 22.52 6.77
C ILE A 35 -15.07 21.64 5.57
N VAL A 36 -13.82 21.75 5.12
CA VAL A 36 -13.30 20.98 3.98
C VAL A 36 -13.34 19.48 4.25
N SER A 37 -12.84 19.06 5.42
CA SER A 37 -12.80 17.64 5.78
C SER A 37 -14.18 17.01 5.91
N VAL A 38 -15.16 17.70 6.50
CA VAL A 38 -16.55 17.21 6.58
C VAL A 38 -17.17 17.13 5.19
N ALA A 39 -16.96 18.13 4.34
CA ALA A 39 -17.45 18.10 2.96
C ALA A 39 -16.86 16.91 2.19
N CYS A 40 -15.54 16.71 2.25
CA CYS A 40 -14.88 15.55 1.63
C CYS A 40 -15.36 14.22 2.23
N GLY A 41 -15.52 14.14 3.54
CA GLY A 41 -16.01 12.93 4.22
C GLY A 41 -17.41 12.54 3.75
N VAL A 42 -18.34 13.49 3.66
CA VAL A 42 -19.71 13.24 3.19
C VAL A 42 -19.74 12.84 1.71
N LEU A 43 -18.92 13.49 0.87
CA LEU A 43 -18.90 13.22 -0.58
C LEU A 43 -18.21 11.89 -0.93
N PHE A 44 -17.10 11.57 -0.24
CA PHE A 44 -16.22 10.45 -0.64
C PHE A 44 -16.21 9.26 0.33
N GLY A 45 -16.80 9.39 1.52
CA GLY A 45 -16.79 8.35 2.55
C GLY A 45 -17.26 6.98 2.06
N GLU A 46 -18.38 6.93 1.35
CA GLU A 46 -18.97 5.68 0.81
C GLU A 46 -18.11 5.03 -0.28
N PHE A 47 -17.35 5.82 -1.04
CA PHE A 47 -16.46 5.30 -2.08
C PHE A 47 -15.14 4.76 -1.52
N VAL A 48 -14.61 5.41 -0.48
CA VAL A 48 -13.30 5.10 0.08
C VAL A 48 -13.37 4.02 1.16
N VAL A 49 -14.39 4.03 2.01
CA VAL A 49 -14.45 3.17 3.21
C VAL A 49 -15.59 2.17 3.08
N ARG A 50 -15.25 0.91 2.78
CA ARG A 50 -16.21 -0.20 2.75
C ARG A 50 -16.63 -0.70 4.14
N SER A 51 -15.76 -0.54 5.15
CA SER A 51 -16.02 -1.07 6.49
C SER A 51 -15.48 -0.11 7.57
N PRO A 52 -16.32 0.82 8.07
CA PRO A 52 -15.88 1.84 9.03
C PRO A 52 -15.32 1.28 10.33
N SER A 53 -15.83 0.14 10.81
CA SER A 53 -15.34 -0.51 12.04
C SER A 53 -13.87 -0.95 11.93
N LYS A 54 -13.43 -1.35 10.73
CA LYS A 54 -12.05 -1.77 10.47
C LYS A 54 -11.06 -0.59 10.51
N CYS A 55 -11.51 0.64 10.27
CA CYS A 55 -10.63 1.81 10.25
C CYS A 55 -10.11 2.22 11.64
N PHE A 56 -10.84 1.89 12.70
CA PHE A 56 -10.48 2.27 14.07
C PHE A 56 -9.88 1.12 14.89
N ASP A 57 -9.58 -0.03 14.25
CA ASP A 57 -8.96 -1.16 14.93
C ASP A 57 -7.46 -0.88 15.20
N PRO A 58 -7.03 -0.74 16.47
CA PRO A 58 -5.63 -0.44 16.80
C PRO A 58 -4.67 -1.56 16.36
N ARG A 59 -5.13 -2.81 16.22
CA ARG A 59 -4.28 -3.92 15.75
C ARG A 59 -3.86 -3.71 14.30
N ARG A 60 -4.77 -3.20 13.45
CA ARG A 60 -4.50 -2.91 12.04
C ARG A 60 -3.50 -1.77 11.90
N TRP A 61 -3.64 -0.73 12.72
CA TRP A 61 -2.69 0.38 12.79
C TRP A 61 -1.31 -0.07 13.25
N PHE A 62 -1.23 -0.94 14.26
CA PHE A 62 0.03 -1.54 14.69
C PHE A 62 0.73 -2.29 13.54
N TRP A 63 0.00 -3.15 12.81
CA TRP A 63 0.58 -3.86 11.66
C TRP A 63 0.92 -2.94 10.49
N THR A 64 0.16 -1.86 10.29
CA THR A 64 0.45 -0.84 9.27
C THR A 64 1.77 -0.11 9.58
N ILE A 65 1.97 0.30 10.83
CA ILE A 65 3.21 0.95 11.26
C ILE A 65 4.38 -0.04 11.21
N ALA A 66 4.19 -1.27 11.69
CA ALA A 66 5.21 -2.31 11.63
C ALA A 66 5.61 -2.63 10.17
N TYR A 67 4.63 -2.69 9.27
CA TYR A 67 4.85 -2.86 7.85
C TYR A 67 5.63 -1.68 7.26
N PHE A 68 5.18 -0.45 7.51
CA PHE A 68 5.83 0.77 7.04
C PHE A 68 7.30 0.85 7.48
N LEU A 69 7.58 0.62 8.76
CA LEU A 69 8.94 0.64 9.29
C LEU A 69 9.82 -0.42 8.62
N LYS A 70 9.31 -1.64 8.48
CA LYS A 70 10.05 -2.73 7.82
C LYS A 70 10.28 -2.44 6.35
N TYR A 71 9.27 -1.90 5.67
CA TYR A 71 9.32 -1.55 4.25
C TYR A 71 10.43 -0.53 4.00
N MET A 72 10.36 0.63 4.68
CA MET A 72 11.29 1.75 4.53
C MET A 72 12.74 1.38 4.92
N THR A 73 12.92 0.59 5.98
CA THR A 73 14.27 0.35 6.53
C THR A 73 14.96 -0.88 5.94
N VAL A 74 14.21 -1.96 5.68
CA VAL A 74 14.81 -3.26 5.34
C VAL A 74 14.54 -3.67 3.90
N ILE A 75 13.30 -3.51 3.42
CA ILE A 75 12.92 -3.98 2.08
C ILE A 75 13.48 -3.03 1.02
N GLU A 76 13.20 -1.74 1.17
CA GLU A 76 13.64 -0.69 0.25
C GLU A 76 15.17 -0.60 0.20
N ALA A 77 15.84 -0.61 1.36
CA ALA A 77 17.31 -0.62 1.41
C ALA A 77 17.92 -1.82 0.68
N ARG A 78 17.41 -3.05 0.90
CA ARG A 78 17.91 -4.25 0.21
C ARG A 78 17.71 -4.18 -1.29
N ALA A 79 16.55 -3.71 -1.73
CA ALA A 79 16.22 -3.61 -3.15
C ALA A 79 17.08 -2.54 -3.85
N HIS A 80 17.32 -1.38 -3.24
CA HIS A 80 18.27 -0.39 -3.77
C HIS A 80 19.68 -0.95 -3.90
N LEU A 81 20.18 -1.66 -2.89
CA LEU A 81 21.50 -2.30 -2.95
C LEU A 81 21.59 -3.34 -4.07
N ASP A 82 20.54 -4.13 -4.28
CA ASP A 82 20.46 -5.10 -5.37
C ASP A 82 20.48 -4.42 -6.74
N VAL A 83 19.72 -3.33 -6.92
CA VAL A 83 19.74 -2.54 -8.16
C VAL A 83 21.09 -1.89 -8.40
N ILE A 84 21.72 -1.29 -7.39
CA ILE A 84 23.07 -0.71 -7.50
C ILE A 84 24.07 -1.78 -7.96
N LYS A 85 24.03 -2.97 -7.34
CA LYS A 85 24.90 -4.09 -7.74
C LYS A 85 24.74 -4.43 -9.21
N ARG A 86 23.50 -4.50 -9.71
CA ARG A 86 23.21 -4.85 -11.12
C ARG A 86 23.65 -3.78 -12.10
N ILE A 87 23.55 -2.51 -11.72
CA ILE A 87 24.08 -1.41 -12.52
C ILE A 87 25.60 -1.56 -12.68
N LEU A 88 26.30 -1.91 -11.60
CA LEU A 88 27.76 -2.07 -11.63
C LEU A 88 28.23 -3.35 -12.35
N THR A 89 27.51 -4.46 -12.21
CA THR A 89 27.90 -5.74 -12.82
C THR A 89 27.33 -5.94 -14.22
N MET A 90 26.33 -5.16 -14.61
CA MET A 90 25.53 -5.35 -15.83
C MET A 90 24.90 -6.76 -15.93
N ASP A 91 24.75 -7.47 -14.81
CA ASP A 91 24.07 -8.78 -14.77
C ASP A 91 22.57 -8.59 -14.61
N ILE A 92 21.87 -8.50 -15.74
CA ILE A 92 20.45 -8.22 -15.83
C ILE A 92 19.81 -9.30 -16.71
N ARG A 93 18.77 -9.95 -16.18
CA ARG A 93 17.93 -10.91 -16.91
C ARG A 93 16.48 -10.49 -16.80
N PRO A 94 16.02 -9.50 -17.60
CA PRO A 94 14.69 -8.96 -17.46
C PRO A 94 13.63 -9.95 -17.96
N GLY A 95 12.44 -9.93 -17.36
CA GLY A 95 11.32 -10.74 -17.83
C GLY A 95 10.05 -10.51 -17.03
N ILE A 96 8.92 -10.90 -17.62
CA ILE A 96 7.61 -10.85 -16.97
C ILE A 96 7.33 -12.22 -16.36
N VAL A 97 7.11 -12.26 -15.05
CA VAL A 97 6.79 -13.49 -14.32
C VAL A 97 5.35 -13.46 -13.80
N LYS A 98 4.72 -14.64 -13.80
CA LYS A 98 3.38 -14.85 -13.25
C LYS A 98 3.49 -15.29 -11.80
N VAL A 99 2.93 -14.52 -10.88
CA VAL A 99 3.03 -14.74 -9.43
C VAL A 99 1.63 -14.99 -8.86
N PRO A 100 1.37 -16.12 -8.19
CA PRO A 100 0.08 -16.36 -7.52
C PRO A 100 -0.09 -15.40 -6.34
N ILE A 101 -1.30 -14.89 -6.15
CA ILE A 101 -1.68 -14.01 -5.04
C ILE A 101 -2.79 -14.65 -4.20
N ASP A 102 -2.57 -14.74 -2.89
CA ASP A 102 -3.52 -15.42 -1.99
C ASP A 102 -4.54 -14.43 -1.37
N VAL A 103 -4.14 -13.17 -1.17
CA VAL A 103 -5.01 -12.14 -0.58
C VAL A 103 -6.21 -11.81 -1.47
N LYS A 104 -7.39 -11.68 -0.84
CA LYS A 104 -8.68 -11.51 -1.56
C LYS A 104 -9.26 -10.11 -1.43
N ASN A 105 -8.93 -9.38 -0.38
CA ASN A 105 -9.43 -8.02 -0.19
C ASN A 105 -8.79 -7.04 -1.19
N ASP A 106 -9.59 -6.20 -1.84
CA ASP A 106 -9.12 -5.20 -2.82
C ASP A 106 -8.04 -4.27 -2.24
N TYR A 107 -8.18 -3.83 -0.98
CA TYR A 107 -7.15 -3.02 -0.32
C TYR A 107 -5.84 -3.80 -0.12
N SER A 108 -5.93 -5.08 0.22
CA SER A 108 -4.75 -5.95 0.33
C SER A 108 -4.05 -6.10 -1.01
N ARG A 109 -4.82 -6.34 -2.07
CA ARG A 109 -4.32 -6.52 -3.44
C ARG A 109 -3.63 -5.25 -3.95
N ILE A 110 -4.25 -4.09 -3.72
CA ILE A 110 -3.67 -2.77 -4.06
C ILE A 110 -2.39 -2.52 -3.26
N LEU A 111 -2.38 -2.79 -1.95
CA LEU A 111 -1.17 -2.64 -1.15
C LEU A 111 -0.04 -3.50 -1.73
N VAL A 112 -0.27 -4.79 -1.96
CA VAL A 112 0.73 -5.71 -2.52
C VAL A 112 1.26 -5.23 -3.87
N ALA A 113 0.37 -4.82 -4.79
CA ALA A 113 0.77 -4.32 -6.11
C ALA A 113 1.66 -3.06 -6.03
N HIS A 114 1.28 -2.09 -5.19
CA HIS A 114 2.09 -0.89 -5.01
C HIS A 114 3.41 -1.17 -4.29
N SER A 115 3.44 -2.11 -3.34
CA SER A 115 4.67 -2.52 -2.66
C SER A 115 5.65 -3.18 -3.62
N ILE A 116 5.17 -4.02 -4.54
CA ILE A 116 6.00 -4.62 -5.59
C ILE A 116 6.55 -3.53 -6.51
N THR A 117 5.71 -2.58 -6.93
CA THR A 117 6.12 -1.50 -7.84
C THR A 117 7.08 -0.51 -7.21
N ASN A 118 6.90 -0.16 -5.93
CA ASN A 118 7.84 0.70 -5.22
C ASN A 118 9.14 -0.02 -4.85
N THR A 119 9.21 -1.35 -4.92
CA THR A 119 10.45 -2.09 -4.64
C THR A 119 11.36 -2.02 -5.86
N PRO A 120 12.53 -1.36 -5.77
CA PRO A 120 13.43 -1.21 -6.92
C PRO A 120 13.74 -2.55 -7.61
N GLY A 121 13.49 -2.58 -8.92
CA GLY A 121 13.75 -3.75 -9.75
C GLY A 121 12.52 -4.62 -10.07
N THR A 122 11.35 -4.33 -9.49
CA THR A 122 10.08 -4.96 -9.85
C THR A 122 9.01 -3.94 -10.18
N VAL A 123 8.11 -4.25 -11.12
CA VAL A 123 6.95 -3.42 -11.47
C VAL A 123 5.76 -4.31 -11.72
N THR A 124 4.61 -4.00 -11.11
CA THR A 124 3.36 -4.67 -11.43
C THR A 124 2.85 -4.22 -12.79
N VAL A 125 2.61 -5.18 -13.69
CA VAL A 125 2.11 -4.93 -15.05
C VAL A 125 0.59 -5.10 -15.11
N ASP A 126 0.09 -6.20 -14.53
CA ASP A 126 -1.32 -6.54 -14.52
C ASP A 126 -1.64 -7.44 -13.32
N MET A 127 -2.91 -7.53 -12.95
CA MET A 127 -3.35 -8.34 -11.81
C MET A 127 -4.79 -8.85 -11.99
N ASP A 128 -4.95 -10.16 -11.90
CA ASP A 128 -6.24 -10.88 -11.86
C ASP A 128 -6.49 -11.47 -10.45
N ASP A 129 -7.65 -12.09 -10.24
CA ASP A 129 -8.08 -12.60 -8.92
C ASP A 129 -7.14 -13.63 -8.28
N ASN A 130 -6.31 -14.29 -9.10
CA ASN A 130 -5.42 -15.38 -8.69
C ASN A 130 -3.95 -15.09 -8.93
N TYR A 131 -3.62 -14.12 -9.78
CA TYR A 131 -2.25 -13.83 -10.20
C TYR A 131 -1.96 -12.35 -10.35
N ILE A 132 -0.70 -12.01 -10.10
CA ILE A 132 -0.09 -10.73 -10.43
C ILE A 132 1.04 -10.98 -11.44
N TYR A 133 1.06 -10.19 -12.50
CA TYR A 133 2.09 -10.21 -13.53
C TYR A 133 3.11 -9.12 -13.22
N VAL A 134 4.36 -9.52 -13.02
CA VAL A 134 5.42 -8.64 -12.53
C VAL A 134 6.56 -8.61 -13.53
N ASN A 135 6.89 -7.41 -14.01
CA ASN A 135 8.13 -7.18 -14.74
C ASN A 135 9.29 -7.11 -13.73
N TRP A 136 10.29 -7.97 -13.89
CA TRP A 136 11.38 -8.14 -12.93
C TRP A 136 12.73 -8.00 -13.62
N ILE A 137 13.62 -7.19 -13.05
CA ILE A 137 14.93 -6.84 -13.63
C ILE A 137 15.97 -7.99 -13.55
N ASN A 138 15.84 -8.96 -12.62
CA ASN A 138 16.40 -10.32 -12.77
C ASN A 138 15.29 -11.29 -12.51
N VAL A 139 14.94 -12.06 -13.51
CA VAL A 139 14.27 -13.33 -13.28
C VAL A 139 15.30 -14.32 -12.75
N VAL A 140 15.14 -14.69 -11.48
CA VAL A 140 15.93 -15.75 -10.82
C VAL A 140 15.19 -17.09 -10.89
N THR A 141 13.88 -17.06 -11.10
CA THR A 141 13.01 -18.22 -11.23
C THR A 141 11.73 -17.82 -11.97
N GLU A 142 11.25 -18.71 -12.83
CA GLU A 142 9.96 -18.58 -13.51
C GLU A 142 8.87 -19.42 -12.83
N LYS A 143 9.24 -20.25 -11.85
CA LYS A 143 8.29 -21.11 -11.15
C LYS A 143 7.36 -20.25 -10.29
N PRO A 144 6.02 -20.28 -10.50
CA PRO A 144 5.11 -19.32 -9.88
C PRO A 144 5.21 -19.25 -8.34
N LYS A 145 5.28 -20.40 -7.67
CA LYS A 145 5.40 -20.45 -6.20
C LYS A 145 6.73 -19.92 -5.66
N GLU A 146 7.82 -20.10 -6.41
CA GLU A 146 9.13 -19.57 -6.00
C GLU A 146 9.20 -18.06 -6.25
N ALA A 147 8.59 -17.59 -7.34
CA ALA A 147 8.46 -16.16 -7.63
C ALA A 147 7.65 -15.45 -6.53
N ARG A 148 6.53 -16.05 -6.08
CA ARG A 148 5.73 -15.53 -4.95
C ARG A 148 6.56 -15.32 -3.69
N LYS A 149 7.34 -16.32 -3.27
CA LYS A 149 8.19 -16.24 -2.08
C LYS A 149 9.19 -15.09 -2.12
N ARG A 150 9.62 -14.68 -3.32
CA ARG A 150 10.62 -13.63 -3.52
C ARG A 150 10.02 -12.25 -3.75
N ILE A 151 8.84 -12.18 -4.35
CA ILE A 151 8.26 -10.92 -4.85
C ILE A 151 7.10 -10.44 -3.97
N SER A 152 6.16 -11.31 -3.58
CA SER A 152 4.88 -10.87 -3.02
C SER A 152 4.58 -11.43 -1.62
N GLU A 153 5.09 -12.60 -1.25
CA GLU A 153 4.67 -13.32 -0.03
C GLU A 153 4.87 -12.48 1.24
N GLU A 154 5.97 -11.73 1.32
CA GLU A 154 6.23 -10.86 2.45
C GLU A 154 5.18 -9.74 2.55
N PHE A 155 4.80 -9.13 1.43
CA PHE A 155 3.78 -8.09 1.38
C PHE A 155 2.38 -8.65 1.69
N GLU A 156 2.05 -9.81 1.14
CA GLU A 156 0.78 -10.51 1.40
C GLU A 156 0.58 -10.78 2.90
N LYS A 157 1.61 -11.24 3.61
CA LYS A 157 1.55 -11.50 5.07
C LYS A 157 1.22 -10.25 5.91
N PHE A 158 1.62 -9.07 5.46
CA PHE A 158 1.27 -7.82 6.14
C PHE A 158 -0.09 -7.32 5.68
N ALA A 159 -0.37 -7.37 4.38
CA ALA A 159 -1.64 -6.95 3.81
C ALA A 159 -2.83 -7.72 4.43
N GLU A 160 -2.69 -9.03 4.61
CA GLU A 160 -3.67 -9.88 5.30
C GLU A 160 -3.98 -9.35 6.71
N LYS A 161 -2.94 -9.09 7.51
CA LYS A 161 -3.11 -8.59 8.90
C LYS A 161 -3.68 -7.18 8.99
N ILE A 162 -3.51 -6.36 7.95
CA ILE A 162 -3.96 -4.97 7.92
C ILE A 162 -5.42 -4.89 7.44
N PHE A 163 -5.77 -5.65 6.39
CA PHE A 163 -7.01 -5.42 5.65
C PHE A 163 -8.02 -6.57 5.73
N GLU A 164 -7.58 -7.82 5.89
CA GLU A 164 -8.48 -8.96 6.06
C GLU A 164 -9.07 -8.99 7.47
#